data_AF-A0A510IWP7-F1
#
_entry.id   AF-A0A510IWP7-F1
#
_cell.length_a   1.000
_cell.length_b   1.000
_cell.length_c   1.000
_cell.angle_alpha   90.00
_cell.angle_beta   90.00
_cell.angle_gamma   90.00
#
_symmetry.space_group_name_H-M   'P 1'
#
loop_
_entity.id
_entity.type
_entity.pdbx_description
1 polymer ?
#
loop_
_entity_poly.entity_id
_entity_poly.type
_entity_poly.pdbx_seq_one_letter_code
_entity_poly.pdbx_strand_id
1 'polypeptide(L)' 'MVAKPIDHFGPLLEKEQWSELLALFKDNSVSFVLEPLVKGDSSENEAGKFVVKDPAGNLLEFKYYNKFSETVVTNNI' A
#
# COMPACT_ATOMS: atom_id res chain seq x y z
N MET A 1 28.04 -11.35 -1.36
CA MET A 1 27.14 -10.20 -1.07
C MET A 1 26.17 -10.65 0.00
N VAL A 2 26.08 -9.92 1.12
CA VAL A 2 25.06 -10.21 2.15
C VAL A 2 23.79 -9.51 1.71
N ALA A 3 22.71 -10.27 1.48
CA ALA A 3 21.41 -9.69 1.18
C ALA A 3 20.97 -8.84 2.38
N LYS A 4 20.84 -7.53 2.17
CA LYS A 4 20.18 -6.68 3.16
C LYS A 4 18.68 -6.93 3.09
N PRO A 5 17.98 -7.03 4.23
CA PRO A 5 16.53 -7.13 4.21
C PRO A 5 15.99 -5.90 3.47
N ILE A 6 15.15 -6.14 2.47
CA ILE A 6 14.25 -5.10 1.96
C ILE A 6 13.24 -4.87 3.08
N ASP A 7 13.16 -3.65 3.60
CA ASP A 7 12.27 -3.33 4.72
C ASP A 7 10.79 -3.56 4.36
N HIS A 8 10.39 -3.30 3.12
CA HIS A 8 9.08 -3.63 2.52
C HIS A 8 9.08 -3.23 1.04
N PHE A 9 8.16 -3.79 0.26
CA PHE A 9 7.87 -3.34 -1.10
C PHE A 9 6.41 -3.57 -1.42
N GLY A 10 5.86 -2.94 -2.46
CA GLY A 10 4.52 -3.29 -2.90
C GLY A 10 3.96 -2.31 -3.92
N PRO A 11 2.76 -2.61 -4.44
CA PRO A 11 2.17 -1.83 -5.50
C PRO A 11 1.53 -0.55 -4.97
N LEU A 12 1.62 0.50 -5.78
CA LEU A 12 0.73 1.64 -5.69
C LEU A 12 -0.47 1.35 -6.60
N LEU A 13 -1.67 1.40 -6.03
CA LEU A 13 -2.92 0.99 -6.66
C LEU A 13 -3.88 2.17 -6.78
N GLU A 14 -4.87 2.02 -7.65
CA GLU A 14 -6.06 2.87 -7.62
C GLU A 14 -6.90 2.57 -6.36
N LYS A 15 -7.71 3.55 -5.92
CA LYS A 15 -8.49 3.45 -4.68
C LYS A 15 -9.44 2.25 -4.71
N GLU A 16 -10.09 2.01 -5.84
CA GLU A 16 -11.02 0.90 -6.05
C GLU A 16 -10.29 -0.43 -5.90
N GLN A 17 -9.16 -0.59 -6.60
CA GLN A 17 -8.34 -1.81 -6.54
C GLN A 17 -7.80 -2.09 -5.14
N TRP A 18 -7.36 -1.04 -4.43
CA TRP A 18 -6.90 -1.16 -3.06
C TRP A 18 -8.03 -1.62 -2.12
N SER A 19 -9.23 -1.09 -2.32
CA SER A 19 -10.40 -1.43 -1.51
C SER A 19 -10.87 -2.88 -1.76
N GLU A 20 -10.85 -3.33 -3.02
CA GLU A 20 -11.14 -4.71 -3.39
C GLU A 20 -10.13 -5.70 -2.78
N LEU A 21 -8.83 -5.38 -2.85
CA LEU A 21 -7.79 -6.21 -2.24
C LEU A 21 -7.92 -6.25 -0.71
N LEU A 22 -8.28 -5.13 -0.09
CA LEU A 22 -8.50 -5.09 1.34
C LEU A 22 -9.66 -6.01 1.76
N ALA A 23 -10.76 -5.98 1.02
CA ALA A 23 -11.90 -6.87 1.24
C ALA A 23 -11.48 -8.34 1.08
N LEU A 24 -10.77 -8.68 0.00
CA LEU A 24 -10.26 -10.02 -0.25
C LEU A 24 -9.38 -10.52 0.90
N PHE A 25 -8.48 -9.68 1.42
CA PHE A 25 -7.59 -10.05 2.51
C PHE A 25 -8.33 -10.26 3.84
N LYS A 26 -9.35 -9.43 4.12
CA LYS A 26 -10.22 -9.63 5.28
C LYS A 26 -11.03 -10.92 5.19
N ASP A 27 -11.63 -11.19 4.03
CA ASP A 27 -12.44 -12.39 3.79
C ASP A 27 -11.61 -13.68 3.91
N ASN A 28 -10.34 -13.62 3.51
CA ASN A 28 -9.39 -14.73 3.66
C ASN A 28 -8.68 -14.75 5.01
N SER A 29 -9.06 -13.90 5.97
CA SER A 29 -8.45 -13.81 7.31
C SER A 29 -6.92 -13.63 7.28
N VAL A 30 -6.42 -12.87 6.30
CA VAL A 30 -4.99 -12.55 6.18
C VAL A 30 -4.58 -11.67 7.37
N SER A 31 -3.48 -12.02 8.01
CA SER A 31 -2.94 -11.23 9.13
C SER A 31 -2.25 -9.97 8.63
N PHE A 32 -2.68 -8.82 9.12
CA PHE A 32 -2.06 -7.54 8.82
C PHE A 32 -0.92 -7.27 9.80
N VAL A 33 0.25 -6.88 9.26
CA VAL A 33 1.36 -6.34 10.05
C VAL A 33 1.08 -4.88 10.41
N LEU A 34 0.46 -4.15 9.48
CA LEU A 34 -0.13 -2.84 9.69
C LEU A 34 -1.57 -2.89 9.19
N GLU A 35 -2.52 -2.69 10.11
CA GLU A 35 -3.95 -2.61 9.79
C GLU A 35 -4.25 -1.51 8.75
N PRO A 36 -5.32 -1.66 7.95
CA PRO A 36 -5.72 -0.68 6.97
C PRO A 36 -6.01 0.68 7.59
N LEU A 37 -5.26 1.67 7.16
CA LEU A 37 -5.37 3.05 7.59
C LEU A 37 -5.57 3.95 6.38
N VAL A 38 -6.67 4.68 6.39
CA VAL A 38 -6.94 5.77 5.44
C VAL A 38 -6.74 7.10 6.16
N LYS A 39 -5.99 8.00 5.55
CA LYS A 39 -5.72 9.35 6.05
C LYS A 39 -6.13 10.38 5.00
N GLY A 40 -6.48 11.58 5.45
CA GLY A 40 -6.81 12.72 4.61
C GLY A 40 -8.31 13.02 4.59
N ASP A 41 -8.64 14.25 4.20
CA ASP A 41 -10.01 14.63 3.89
C ASP A 41 -10.43 13.94 2.59
N SER A 42 -11.65 13.42 2.56
CA SER A 42 -12.24 12.51 1.56
C SER A 42 -12.31 13.05 0.11
N SER A 43 -11.53 14.08 -0.24
CA SER A 43 -11.58 14.76 -1.52
C SER A 43 -10.21 14.94 -2.19
N GLU A 44 -9.16 15.42 -1.50
CA GLU A 44 -7.92 15.82 -2.21
C GLU A 44 -6.63 15.17 -1.68
N ASN A 45 -6.54 14.91 -0.38
CA ASN A 45 -5.33 14.38 0.26
C ASN A 45 -5.54 12.96 0.83
N GLU A 46 -6.54 12.26 0.32
CA GLU A 46 -6.85 10.91 0.78
C GLU A 46 -5.77 9.92 0.30
N ALA A 47 -5.24 9.17 1.25
CA ALA A 47 -4.27 8.10 1.01
C ALA A 47 -4.56 6.93 1.95
N GLY A 48 -4.55 5.72 1.41
CA GLY A 48 -4.65 4.50 2.20
C GLY A 48 -3.36 3.73 2.20
N LYS A 49 -3.06 3.06 3.32
CA LYS A 49 -2.01 2.06 3.37
C LYS A 49 -2.31 0.92 4.33
N PHE A 50 -1.82 -0.27 4.00
CA PHE A 50 -1.72 -1.41 4.91
C PHE A 50 -0.50 -2.26 4.57
N VAL A 51 -0.08 -3.12 5.50
CA VAL A 51 1.05 -4.03 5.32
C VAL A 51 0.64 -5.44 5.69
N VAL A 52 0.99 -6.40 4.83
CA VAL A 52 0.83 -7.84 5.08
C VAL A 52 2.18 -8.55 4.92
N LYS A 53 2.24 -9.80 5.39
CA LYS A 53 3.41 -10.65 5.25
C LYS A 53 3.12 -11.77 4.25
N ASP A 54 3.98 -12.00 3.28
CA ASP A 54 3.85 -13.16 2.39
C ASP A 54 4.35 -14.45 3.07
N PRO A 55 4.15 -15.63 2.47
CA PRO A 55 4.64 -16.90 3.01
C PRO A 55 6.17 -16.99 3.16
N ALA A 56 6.94 -16.21 2.38
CA ALA A 56 8.40 -16.15 2.48
C ALA A 56 8.88 -15.19 3.60
N GLY A 57 7.95 -14.43 4.17
CA GLY A 57 8.18 -13.50 5.25
C GLY A 57 8.53 -12.08 4.84
N ASN A 58 8.37 -11.75 3.56
CA ASN A 58 8.52 -10.40 3.04
C ASN A 58 7.36 -9.51 3.50
N LEU A 59 7.64 -8.23 3.72
CA LEU A 59 6.62 -7.23 4.05
C LEU A 59 6.13 -6.58 2.76
N LEU A 60 4.83 -6.76 2.48
CA LEU A 60 4.17 -6.18 1.33
C LEU A 60 3.33 -4.98 1.76
N GLU A 61 3.68 -3.78 1.27
CA GLU A 61 2.96 -2.55 1.56
C GLU A 61 2.07 -2.15 0.37
N PHE A 62 0.78 -2.03 0.62
CA PHE A 62 -0.21 -1.66 -0.40
C PHE A 62 -0.68 -0.23 -0.13
N LYS A 63 -0.54 0.64 -1.13
CA LYS A 63 -0.93 2.04 -1.03
C LYS A 63 -1.89 2.47 -2.13
N TYR A 64 -2.63 3.53 -1.87
CA TYR A 64 -3.23 4.37 -2.90
C TYR A 64 -3.09 5.84 -2.51
N TYR A 65 -3.10 6.73 -3.51
CA TYR A 65 -3.21 8.18 -3.34
C TYR A 65 -4.31 8.67 -4.28
N ASN A 66 -5.29 9.41 -3.76
CA ASN A 66 -6.36 9.96 -4.60
C ASN A 66 -5.82 10.94 -5.65
N LYS A 67 -4.69 11.59 -5.37
CA LYS A 67 -3.97 12.46 -6.30
C LYS A 67 -2.57 11.91 -6.58
N PHE A 68 -2.44 11.16 -7.69
CA PHE A 68 -1.16 10.59 -8.11
C PHE A 68 -0.13 11.65 -8.56
N SER A 69 -0.60 12.78 -9.10
CA SER A 69 0.24 13.82 -9.74
C SER A 69 1.24 14.53 -8.82
N GLU A 70 1.13 14.40 -7.50
CA GLU A 70 2.04 15.03 -6.54
C GLU A 70 3.08 14.05 -5.95
N THR A 71 2.91 12.75 -6.15
CA THR A 71 3.73 11.73 -5.47
C THR A 71 5.00 11.37 -6.26
N VAL A 72 5.01 11.57 -7.57
CA VAL A 72 6.20 11.42 -8.40
C VAL A 72 6.68 12.81 -8.76
N VAL A 73 7.82 13.24 -8.19
CA VAL A 73 8.46 14.50 -8.56
C VAL A 73 8.63 14.50 -10.08
N THR A 74 7.90 15.37 -10.77
CA THR A 74 8.03 15.64 -12.20
C THR A 74 9.32 16.42 -12.46
N ASN A 75 10.47 15.83 -12.12
CA ASN A 75 11.76 16.29 -12.62
C ASN A 75 12.04 15.60 -13.95
N ASN A 76 11.23 15.94 -14.96
CA ASN A 76 11.64 15.73 -16.34
C ASN A 76 12.43 16.97 -16.76
N ILE A 77 13.71 16.71 -17.05
CA ILE A 77 14.74 17.62 -17.57
C ILE A 77 14.23 18.43 -18.76
#